data_AF-A0A2W7AAG4-F1
#
_entry.id   AF-A0A2W7AAG4-F1
#
_cell.length_a   1.000
_cell.length_b   1.000
_cell.length_c   1.000
_cell.angle_alpha   90.00
_cell.angle_beta   90.00
_cell.angle_gamma   90.00
#
_symmetry.space_group_name_H-M   'P 1'
#
loop_
_entity.id
_entity.type
_entity.pdbx_description
1 polymer ?
#
loop_
_entity_poly.entity_id
_entity_poly.type
_entity_poly.pdbx_seq_one_letter_code
_entity_poly.pdbx_strand_id
1 'polypeptide(L)'
;MAAPSPLERLLVPAALPPPGSPERWPWLQRLRRQDNPDCGVWIEALERGQLEPAVDLLAVLAGRLDGAGSDRLLAWWLATVGDPDLLPLIGRVRTPRSAALLRQAVNERTAPEQRLPLLPLLGHQRDPIDYPLLARLSLEAGPLPLRRAALEGLALGLSAWPLAALRRQLLRLAGDLQPQLASQAVDLLARLPRGRWALFPLTRRPLDPLVGQRLRRRWAALPPSPLLLIVHGRAGGVIPGELQNLASELERLRGRPVRIQALTAQAPPSPASFGTPAGSADLQPWLTLVPLFLLPGSHVRIDVPAIATAWRAHGPVRRLPFLGAWPSWQRALAAELAAMVQVQDGSADSGPGAPLLLHHPLEDGPGARYLVHLQSVTQARCLPTPYTAADLQEIKLAIHPGALPLALAANRLTESLPEQLGMPLVERPRFRQLLVRELEALP
;
A
#
# COMPACT_ATOMS: atom_id res chain seq x y z
N MET A 1 -56.00 20.42 -37.39
CA MET A 1 -55.03 19.31 -37.25
C MET A 1 -55.60 18.31 -36.27
N ALA A 2 -56.03 17.14 -36.75
CA ALA A 2 -56.57 16.10 -35.89
C ALA A 2 -55.47 15.60 -34.93
N ALA A 3 -55.82 15.46 -33.65
CA ALA A 3 -54.91 14.86 -32.69
C ALA A 3 -54.67 13.39 -33.08
N PRO A 4 -53.41 12.91 -33.12
CA PRO A 4 -53.12 11.54 -33.49
C PRO A 4 -53.81 10.55 -32.54
N SER A 5 -54.29 9.46 -33.15
CA SER A 5 -55.04 8.37 -32.54
C SER A 5 -54.28 7.80 -31.32
N PRO A 6 -54.96 7.31 -30.25
CA PRO A 6 -54.30 6.66 -29.11
C PRO A 6 -53.42 5.47 -29.51
N LEU A 7 -53.72 4.81 -30.63
CA LEU A 7 -52.94 3.71 -31.19
C LEU A 7 -51.68 4.18 -31.95
N GLU A 8 -51.60 5.45 -32.36
CA GLU A 8 -50.39 6.05 -32.95
C GLU A 8 -49.34 6.45 -31.90
N ARG A 9 -49.62 6.21 -30.60
CA ARG A 9 -48.72 6.54 -29.48
C ARG A 9 -47.87 5.38 -28.98
N LEU A 10 -48.17 4.14 -29.41
CA LEU A 10 -47.43 2.96 -28.98
C LEU A 10 -46.21 2.74 -29.87
N LEU A 11 -45.03 2.99 -29.31
CA LEU A 11 -43.76 2.72 -29.96
C LEU A 11 -43.49 1.21 -29.92
N VAL A 12 -43.64 0.55 -31.07
CA VAL A 12 -43.45 -0.90 -31.22
C VAL A 12 -42.21 -1.23 -32.06
N PRO A 13 -41.55 -2.38 -31.84
CA PRO A 13 -40.38 -2.83 -32.60
C PRO A 13 -40.50 -2.71 -34.11
N ALA A 14 -41.61 -3.19 -34.68
CA ALA A 14 -41.84 -3.22 -36.13
C ALA A 14 -41.90 -1.81 -36.78
N ALA A 15 -42.12 -0.77 -35.98
CA ALA A 15 -42.19 0.62 -36.44
C ALA A 15 -40.88 1.39 -36.26
N LEU A 16 -39.79 0.72 -35.85
CA LEU A 16 -38.48 1.34 -35.68
C LEU A 16 -37.89 1.70 -37.06
N PRO A 17 -37.58 2.99 -37.35
CA PRO A 17 -36.94 3.36 -38.61
C PRO A 17 -35.56 2.70 -38.77
N PRO A 18 -35.14 2.30 -39.98
CA PRO A 18 -33.89 1.58 -40.20
C PRO A 18 -32.65 2.42 -39.86
N PRO A 19 -31.50 1.80 -39.56
CA PRO A 19 -30.24 2.50 -39.35
C PRO A 19 -29.92 3.49 -40.48
N GLY A 20 -29.41 4.68 -40.13
CA GLY A 20 -29.12 5.75 -41.10
C GLY A 20 -30.33 6.62 -41.51
N SER A 21 -31.56 6.24 -41.14
CA SER A 21 -32.73 7.10 -41.38
C SER A 21 -32.67 8.38 -40.52
N PRO A 22 -32.96 9.57 -41.07
CA PRO A 22 -33.02 10.81 -40.30
C PRO A 22 -34.13 10.79 -39.24
N GLU A 23 -35.14 9.95 -39.40
CA GLU A 23 -36.27 9.80 -38.48
C GLU A 23 -35.93 8.91 -37.28
N ARG A 24 -34.88 8.10 -37.36
CA ARG A 24 -34.52 7.11 -36.34
C ARG A 24 -34.18 7.73 -35.00
N TRP A 25 -33.35 8.78 -34.99
CA TRP A 25 -32.93 9.41 -33.74
C TRP A 25 -34.09 10.12 -33.01
N PRO A 26 -34.90 10.97 -33.67
CA PRO A 26 -36.13 11.52 -33.06
C PRO A 26 -37.06 10.42 -32.53
N TRP A 27 -37.19 9.31 -33.26
CA TRP A 27 -38.01 8.18 -32.85
C TRP A 27 -37.49 7.53 -31.56
N LEU A 28 -36.19 7.22 -31.51
CA LEU A 28 -35.51 6.65 -30.33
C LEU A 28 -35.58 7.58 -29.10
N GLN A 29 -35.53 8.89 -29.31
CA GLN A 29 -35.74 9.86 -28.23
C GLN A 29 -37.15 9.81 -27.65
N ARG A 30 -38.18 9.52 -28.46
CA ARG A 30 -39.54 9.29 -27.95
C ARG A 30 -39.59 8.01 -27.11
N LEU A 31 -38.97 6.92 -27.58
CA LEU A 31 -38.91 5.66 -26.82
C LEU A 31 -38.24 5.87 -25.46
N ARG A 32 -37.13 6.62 -25.44
CA ARG A 32 -36.42 6.96 -24.21
C ARG A 32 -37.28 7.74 -23.21
N ARG A 33 -38.18 8.61 -23.69
CA ARG A 33 -39.06 9.46 -22.88
C ARG A 33 -40.39 8.81 -22.51
N GLN A 34 -40.71 7.66 -23.11
CA GLN A 34 -41.95 6.95 -22.81
C GLN A 34 -41.92 6.45 -21.37
N ASP A 35 -43.03 6.64 -20.65
CA ASP A 35 -43.20 6.07 -19.31
C ASP A 35 -43.39 4.56 -19.41
N ASN A 36 -42.56 3.82 -18.65
CA ASN A 36 -42.57 2.37 -18.53
C ASN A 36 -42.72 1.60 -19.86
N PRO A 37 -41.78 1.75 -20.81
CA PRO A 37 -41.82 1.00 -22.06
C PRO A 37 -41.73 -0.49 -21.75
N ASP A 38 -42.55 -1.30 -22.43
CA ASP A 38 -42.47 -2.77 -22.32
C ASP A 38 -41.22 -3.26 -23.05
N CYS A 39 -40.09 -3.23 -22.35
CA CYS A 39 -38.81 -3.68 -22.88
C CYS A 39 -38.79 -5.19 -23.21
N GLY A 40 -39.72 -5.98 -22.69
CA GLY A 40 -39.81 -7.41 -22.99
C GLY A 40 -40.07 -7.65 -24.48
N VAL A 41 -41.01 -6.88 -25.06
CA VAL A 41 -41.36 -6.97 -26.50
C VAL A 41 -40.17 -6.57 -27.39
N TRP A 42 -39.35 -5.62 -26.94
CA TRP A 42 -38.12 -5.22 -27.64
C TRP A 42 -37.04 -6.30 -27.63
N ILE A 43 -36.83 -6.93 -26.47
CA ILE A 43 -35.88 -8.04 -26.34
C ILE A 43 -36.35 -9.23 -27.18
N GLU A 44 -37.64 -9.58 -27.15
CA GLU A 44 -38.18 -10.67 -27.97
C GLU A 44 -37.99 -10.44 -29.47
N ALA A 45 -38.15 -9.19 -29.92
CA ALA A 45 -37.93 -8.85 -31.34
C ALA A 45 -36.45 -9.01 -31.74
N LEU A 46 -35.50 -8.68 -30.84
CA LEU A 46 -34.07 -8.95 -31.04
C LEU A 46 -33.77 -10.45 -31.03
N GLU A 47 -34.34 -11.20 -30.08
CA GLU A 47 -34.19 -12.67 -29.95
C GLU A 47 -34.69 -13.40 -31.21
N ARG A 48 -35.78 -12.91 -31.82
CA ARG A 48 -36.36 -13.45 -33.06
C ARG A 48 -35.67 -12.96 -34.34
N GLY A 49 -34.64 -12.10 -34.24
CA GLY A 49 -33.97 -11.51 -35.41
C GLY A 49 -34.84 -10.54 -36.22
N GLN A 50 -35.93 -10.03 -35.63
CA GLN A 50 -36.84 -9.07 -36.26
C GLN A 50 -36.29 -7.64 -36.18
N LEU A 51 -35.32 -7.40 -35.30
CA LEU A 51 -34.63 -6.13 -35.15
C LEU A 51 -33.12 -6.31 -35.29
N GLU A 52 -32.48 -5.39 -35.99
CA GLU A 52 -31.03 -5.28 -36.01
C GLU A 52 -30.53 -4.69 -34.68
N PRO A 53 -29.53 -5.31 -34.02
CA PRO A 53 -29.01 -4.87 -32.73
C PRO A 53 -28.05 -3.67 -32.86
N ALA A 54 -28.58 -2.53 -33.29
CA ALA A 54 -27.81 -1.31 -33.46
C ALA A 54 -27.47 -0.64 -32.12
N VAL A 55 -26.29 -0.01 -32.06
CA VAL A 55 -25.74 0.68 -30.88
C VAL A 55 -26.73 1.69 -30.28
N ASP A 56 -27.40 2.47 -31.13
CA ASP A 56 -28.32 3.53 -30.70
C ASP A 56 -29.59 2.99 -30.02
N LEU A 57 -30.15 1.89 -30.54
CA LEU A 57 -31.28 1.18 -29.95
C LEU A 57 -30.87 0.59 -28.59
N LEU A 58 -29.75 -0.13 -28.55
CA LEU A 58 -29.29 -0.77 -27.32
C LEU A 58 -28.92 0.25 -26.24
N ALA A 59 -28.39 1.41 -26.62
CA ALA A 59 -28.14 2.51 -25.69
C ALA A 59 -29.44 3.06 -25.06
N VAL A 60 -30.54 3.11 -25.82
CA VAL A 60 -31.86 3.50 -25.31
C VAL A 60 -32.44 2.41 -24.40
N LEU A 61 -32.39 1.15 -24.84
CA LEU A 61 -32.93 0.03 -24.08
C LEU A 61 -32.17 -0.21 -22.76
N ALA A 62 -30.83 -0.20 -22.77
CA ALA A 62 -30.01 -0.47 -21.59
C ALA A 62 -30.31 0.45 -20.40
N GLY A 63 -30.72 1.70 -20.66
CA GLY A 63 -31.14 2.63 -19.60
C GLY A 63 -32.55 2.40 -19.03
N ARG A 64 -33.30 1.43 -19.59
CA ARG A 64 -34.70 1.12 -19.24
C ARG A 64 -34.90 -0.32 -18.76
N LEU A 65 -33.94 -1.21 -19.03
CA LEU A 65 -34.02 -2.60 -18.60
C LEU A 65 -33.93 -2.73 -17.07
N ASP A 66 -34.75 -3.62 -16.52
CA ASP A 66 -34.55 -4.15 -15.18
C ASP A 66 -33.44 -5.22 -15.17
N GLY A 67 -33.20 -5.84 -14.01
CA GLY A 67 -32.19 -6.89 -13.90
C GLY A 67 -32.47 -8.09 -14.81
N ALA A 68 -33.74 -8.53 -14.87
CA ALA A 68 -34.14 -9.70 -15.65
C ALA A 68 -34.04 -9.46 -17.17
N GLY A 69 -34.47 -8.29 -17.65
CA GLY A 69 -34.32 -7.87 -19.04
C GLY A 69 -32.85 -7.74 -19.45
N SER A 70 -32.01 -7.19 -18.56
CA SER A 70 -30.56 -7.10 -18.80
C SER A 70 -29.92 -8.49 -18.90
N ASP A 71 -30.31 -9.42 -18.03
CA ASP A 71 -29.82 -10.80 -18.04
C ASP A 71 -30.25 -11.55 -19.32
N ARG A 72 -31.50 -11.35 -19.79
CA ARG A 72 -31.98 -11.91 -21.06
C ARG A 72 -31.21 -11.38 -22.25
N LEU A 73 -31.03 -10.06 -22.32
CA LEU A 73 -30.30 -9.41 -23.42
C LEU A 73 -28.83 -9.88 -23.45
N LEU A 74 -28.19 -10.04 -22.29
CA LEU A 74 -26.83 -10.59 -22.20
C LEU A 74 -26.78 -12.04 -22.65
N ALA A 75 -27.70 -12.89 -22.21
CA ALA A 75 -27.77 -14.29 -22.62
C ALA A 75 -27.95 -14.42 -24.15
N TRP A 76 -28.83 -13.60 -24.74
CA TRP A 76 -29.01 -13.52 -26.18
C TRP A 76 -27.71 -13.12 -26.91
N TRP A 77 -27.02 -12.07 -26.45
CA TRP A 77 -25.77 -11.62 -27.07
C TRP A 77 -24.68 -12.70 -27.00
N LEU A 78 -24.58 -13.39 -25.86
CA LEU A 78 -23.59 -14.46 -25.65
C LEU A 78 -23.82 -15.65 -26.59
N ALA A 79 -25.08 -15.96 -26.92
CA ALA A 79 -25.46 -17.06 -27.81
C ALA A 79 -25.25 -16.75 -29.30
N THR A 80 -25.32 -15.48 -29.71
CA THR A 80 -25.29 -15.07 -31.13
C THR A 80 -23.92 -14.64 -31.63
N VAL A 81 -22.89 -14.56 -30.76
CA VAL A 81 -21.57 -13.99 -31.08
C VAL A 81 -21.74 -12.58 -31.70
N GLY A 82 -22.58 -11.76 -31.06
CA GLY A 82 -22.89 -10.42 -31.53
C GLY A 82 -21.67 -9.48 -31.56
N ASP A 83 -21.87 -8.27 -32.08
CA ASP A 83 -20.84 -7.24 -32.13
C ASP A 83 -20.26 -6.93 -30.73
N PRO A 84 -18.94 -7.10 -30.49
CA PRO A 84 -18.31 -6.82 -29.21
C PRO A 84 -18.45 -5.37 -28.74
N ASP A 85 -18.70 -4.43 -29.65
CA ASP A 85 -18.90 -3.02 -29.28
C ASP A 85 -20.21 -2.78 -28.52
N LEU A 86 -21.13 -3.76 -28.54
CA LEU A 86 -22.40 -3.73 -27.81
C LEU A 86 -22.27 -4.19 -26.36
N LEU A 87 -21.25 -4.99 -26.04
CA LEU A 87 -21.04 -5.55 -24.70
C LEU A 87 -20.98 -4.52 -23.57
N PRO A 88 -20.32 -3.36 -23.72
CA PRO A 88 -20.34 -2.31 -22.70
C PRO A 88 -21.72 -1.75 -22.38
N LEU A 89 -22.69 -1.86 -23.30
CA LEU A 89 -24.07 -1.42 -23.06
C LEU A 89 -24.89 -2.51 -22.36
N ILE A 90 -24.61 -3.79 -22.66
CA ILE A 90 -25.41 -4.92 -22.21
C ILE A 90 -24.87 -5.49 -20.89
N GLY A 91 -23.56 -5.73 -20.79
CA GLY A 91 -22.94 -6.51 -19.71
C GLY A 91 -22.55 -5.73 -18.45
N ARG A 92 -22.94 -4.46 -18.33
CA ARG A 92 -22.61 -3.60 -17.17
C ARG A 92 -23.65 -3.65 -16.05
N VAL A 93 -24.85 -4.14 -16.31
CA VAL A 93 -25.84 -4.31 -15.25
C VAL A 93 -25.35 -5.39 -14.29
N ARG A 94 -25.34 -5.07 -13.00
CA ARG A 94 -24.80 -5.95 -11.97
C ARG A 94 -25.89 -6.85 -11.40
N THR A 95 -25.86 -8.12 -11.76
CA THR A 95 -26.74 -9.15 -11.18
C THR A 95 -25.94 -10.44 -10.95
N PRO A 96 -26.34 -11.29 -9.99
CA PRO A 96 -25.72 -12.61 -9.82
C PRO A 96 -25.80 -13.48 -11.08
N ARG A 97 -26.88 -13.35 -11.86
CA ARG A 97 -27.09 -14.11 -13.10
C ARG A 97 -26.19 -13.60 -14.23
N SER A 98 -26.04 -12.29 -14.40
CA SER A 98 -25.10 -11.70 -15.36
C SER A 98 -23.66 -12.14 -15.08
N ALA A 99 -23.25 -12.15 -13.81
CA ALA A 99 -21.93 -12.66 -13.41
C ALA A 99 -21.75 -14.15 -13.79
N ALA A 100 -22.76 -14.98 -13.51
CA ALA A 100 -22.73 -16.40 -13.87
C ALA A 100 -22.67 -16.64 -15.39
N LEU A 101 -23.45 -15.90 -16.18
CA LEU A 101 -23.47 -15.97 -17.65
C LEU A 101 -22.12 -15.59 -18.25
N LEU A 102 -21.51 -14.49 -17.78
CA LEU A 102 -20.18 -14.06 -18.24
C LEU A 102 -19.11 -15.09 -17.89
N ARG A 103 -19.17 -15.66 -16.68
CA ARG A 103 -18.22 -16.68 -16.22
C ARG A 103 -18.33 -17.95 -17.07
N GLN A 104 -19.55 -18.41 -17.33
CA GLN A 104 -19.81 -19.56 -18.19
C GLN A 104 -19.25 -19.30 -19.60
N ALA A 105 -19.58 -18.16 -20.21
CA ALA A 105 -19.09 -17.82 -21.54
C ALA A 105 -17.56 -17.72 -21.63
N VAL A 106 -16.89 -17.17 -20.60
CA VAL A 106 -15.43 -17.13 -20.55
C VAL A 106 -14.81 -18.53 -20.44
N ASN A 107 -15.51 -19.49 -19.84
CA ASN A 107 -15.01 -20.87 -19.73
C ASN A 107 -15.28 -21.70 -21.00
N GLU A 108 -16.40 -21.48 -21.67
CA GLU A 108 -16.79 -22.19 -22.90
C GLU A 108 -15.99 -21.71 -24.13
N ARG A 109 -15.63 -20.43 -24.17
CA ARG A 109 -14.85 -19.83 -25.27
C ARG A 109 -13.38 -20.24 -25.13
N THR A 110 -12.89 -20.99 -26.12
CA THR A 110 -11.49 -21.44 -26.19
C THR A 110 -10.58 -20.40 -26.84
N ALA A 111 -11.12 -19.64 -27.81
CA ALA A 111 -10.35 -18.69 -28.59
C ALA A 111 -10.13 -17.36 -27.83
N PRO A 112 -8.88 -16.83 -27.73
CA PRO A 112 -8.58 -15.63 -26.95
C PRO A 112 -9.43 -14.42 -27.32
N GLU A 113 -9.63 -14.16 -28.61
CA GLU A 113 -10.39 -13.03 -29.16
C GLU A 113 -11.84 -13.00 -28.67
N GLN A 114 -12.45 -14.16 -28.45
CA GLN A 114 -13.81 -14.27 -27.95
C GLN A 114 -13.89 -14.01 -26.43
N ARG A 115 -12.79 -14.23 -25.70
CA ARG A 115 -12.71 -14.02 -24.25
C ARG A 115 -12.34 -12.58 -23.90
N LEU A 116 -11.53 -11.92 -24.74
CA LEU A 116 -11.02 -10.57 -24.52
C LEU A 116 -12.08 -9.57 -24.02
N PRO A 117 -13.22 -9.39 -24.71
CA PRO A 117 -14.18 -8.36 -24.31
C PRO A 117 -14.98 -8.73 -23.05
N LEU A 118 -14.95 -10.00 -22.62
CA LEU A 118 -15.69 -10.48 -21.45
C LEU A 118 -14.93 -10.27 -20.13
N LEU A 119 -13.59 -10.30 -20.15
CA LEU A 119 -12.79 -10.21 -18.92
C LEU A 119 -12.97 -8.88 -18.15
N PRO A 120 -13.02 -7.70 -18.79
CA PRO A 120 -13.34 -6.46 -18.10
C PRO A 120 -14.73 -6.47 -17.45
N LEU A 121 -15.70 -7.15 -18.07
CA LEU A 121 -17.07 -7.24 -17.56
C LEU A 121 -17.16 -8.07 -16.28
N LEU A 122 -16.40 -9.16 -16.15
CA LEU A 122 -16.26 -9.87 -14.86
C LEU A 122 -15.82 -8.92 -13.74
N GLY A 123 -14.86 -8.03 -14.04
CA GLY A 123 -14.46 -6.99 -13.11
C GLY A 123 -15.56 -5.97 -12.78
N HIS A 124 -16.38 -5.65 -13.77
CA HIS A 124 -17.53 -4.78 -13.59
C HIS A 124 -18.60 -5.38 -12.69
N GLN A 125 -18.81 -6.70 -12.75
CA GLN A 125 -19.78 -7.43 -11.92
C GLN A 125 -19.41 -7.43 -10.43
N ARG A 126 -18.12 -7.30 -10.10
CA ARG A 126 -17.61 -7.22 -8.71
C ARG A 126 -17.94 -8.45 -7.86
N ASP A 127 -18.10 -9.61 -8.48
CA ASP A 127 -18.25 -10.89 -7.78
C ASP A 127 -16.86 -11.44 -7.38
N PRO A 128 -16.54 -11.58 -6.08
CA PRO A 128 -15.24 -12.06 -5.63
C PRO A 128 -14.83 -13.43 -6.19
N ILE A 129 -15.79 -14.25 -6.64
CA ILE A 129 -15.55 -15.56 -7.26
C ILE A 129 -14.72 -15.43 -8.56
N ASP A 130 -14.78 -14.28 -9.24
CA ASP A 130 -14.07 -14.06 -10.51
C ASP A 130 -12.61 -13.65 -10.32
N TYR A 131 -12.20 -13.25 -9.11
CA TYR A 131 -10.84 -12.81 -8.82
C TYR A 131 -9.76 -13.86 -9.19
N PRO A 132 -9.87 -15.15 -8.81
CA PRO A 132 -8.85 -16.14 -9.14
C PRO A 132 -8.62 -16.28 -10.65
N LEU A 133 -9.68 -16.21 -11.46
CA LEU A 133 -9.58 -16.30 -12.91
C LEU A 133 -8.83 -15.09 -13.50
N LEU A 134 -9.24 -13.87 -13.14
CA LEU A 134 -8.61 -12.64 -13.61
C LEU A 134 -7.15 -12.51 -13.12
N ALA A 135 -6.89 -12.89 -11.87
CA ALA A 135 -5.54 -12.95 -11.33
C ALA A 135 -4.68 -13.94 -12.12
N ARG A 136 -5.15 -15.17 -12.32
CA ARG A 136 -4.41 -16.16 -13.09
C ARG A 136 -4.09 -15.68 -14.50
N LEU A 137 -5.09 -15.22 -15.25
CA LEU A 137 -4.93 -14.77 -16.64
C LEU A 137 -4.02 -13.54 -16.79
N SER A 138 -3.97 -12.65 -15.79
CA SER A 138 -3.07 -11.49 -15.84
C SER A 138 -1.59 -11.87 -15.63
N LEU A 139 -1.30 -12.93 -14.86
CA LEU A 139 0.07 -13.36 -14.55
C LEU A 139 0.62 -14.43 -15.49
N GLU A 140 -0.21 -15.37 -15.93
CA GLU A 140 0.25 -16.49 -16.75
C GLU A 140 0.85 -16.00 -18.07
N ALA A 141 1.85 -16.74 -18.55
CA ALA A 141 2.42 -16.52 -19.87
C ALA A 141 1.31 -16.76 -20.92
N GLY A 142 1.15 -15.82 -21.84
CA GLY A 142 0.10 -15.88 -22.83
C GLY A 142 0.00 -14.58 -23.64
N PRO A 143 -0.97 -14.50 -24.57
CA PRO A 143 -1.14 -13.32 -25.42
C PRO A 143 -1.31 -12.05 -24.59
N LEU A 144 -0.49 -11.03 -24.87
CA LEU A 144 -0.52 -9.75 -24.17
C LEU A 144 -1.93 -9.11 -24.10
N PRO A 145 -2.77 -9.12 -25.17
CA PRO A 145 -4.12 -8.60 -25.09
C PRO A 145 -4.97 -9.27 -24.00
N LEU A 146 -4.84 -10.59 -23.82
CA LEU A 146 -5.62 -11.36 -22.85
C LEU A 146 -5.21 -10.98 -21.42
N ARG A 147 -3.90 -10.89 -21.19
CA ARG A 147 -3.34 -10.47 -19.91
C ARG A 147 -3.77 -9.05 -19.54
N ARG A 148 -3.80 -8.14 -20.53
CA ARG A 148 -4.27 -6.75 -20.36
C ARG A 148 -5.75 -6.68 -20.02
N ALA A 149 -6.60 -7.40 -20.75
CA ALA A 149 -8.03 -7.46 -20.49
C ALA A 149 -8.34 -8.04 -19.10
N ALA A 150 -7.59 -9.06 -18.67
CA ALA A 150 -7.69 -9.60 -17.30
C ALA A 150 -7.28 -8.56 -16.24
N LEU A 151 -6.19 -7.82 -16.47
CA LEU A 151 -5.74 -6.74 -15.58
C LEU A 151 -6.71 -5.56 -15.53
N GLU A 152 -7.39 -5.26 -16.63
CA GLU A 152 -8.48 -4.30 -16.68
C GLU A 152 -9.70 -4.77 -15.86
N GLY A 153 -10.06 -6.06 -15.96
CA GLY A 153 -11.05 -6.67 -15.07
C GLY A 153 -10.66 -6.49 -13.60
N LEU A 154 -9.40 -6.75 -13.24
CA LEU A 154 -8.90 -6.47 -11.88
C LEU A 154 -9.02 -4.98 -11.51
N ALA A 155 -8.79 -4.07 -12.45
CA ALA A 155 -8.90 -2.63 -12.23
C ALA A 155 -10.34 -2.15 -11.99
N LEU A 156 -11.31 -2.73 -12.70
CA LEU A 156 -12.73 -2.35 -12.61
C LEU A 156 -13.39 -2.84 -11.32
N GLY A 157 -12.98 -4.02 -10.84
CA GLY A 157 -13.47 -4.59 -9.58
C GLY A 157 -12.59 -4.32 -8.36
N LEU A 158 -11.70 -3.32 -8.43
CA LEU A 158 -10.66 -3.05 -7.42
C LEU A 158 -11.14 -3.11 -5.95
N SER A 159 -12.37 -2.66 -5.69
CA SER A 159 -12.97 -2.60 -4.34
C SER A 159 -13.57 -3.92 -3.86
N ALA A 160 -13.78 -4.90 -4.75
CA ALA A 160 -14.44 -6.17 -4.44
C ALA A 160 -13.45 -7.32 -4.22
N TRP A 161 -12.18 -7.12 -4.56
CA TRP A 161 -11.18 -8.18 -4.51
C TRP A 161 -10.58 -8.37 -3.12
N PRO A 162 -10.11 -9.60 -2.79
CA PRO A 162 -9.35 -9.83 -1.56
C PRO A 162 -8.05 -8.99 -1.56
N LEU A 163 -8.03 -7.91 -0.78
CA LEU A 163 -6.98 -6.88 -0.83
C LEU A 163 -5.55 -7.43 -0.67
N ALA A 164 -5.37 -8.39 0.25
CA ALA A 164 -4.04 -8.98 0.49
C ALA A 164 -3.55 -9.80 -0.71
N ALA A 165 -4.43 -10.57 -1.35
CA ALA A 165 -4.10 -11.35 -2.54
C ALA A 165 -3.84 -10.42 -3.73
N LEU A 166 -4.71 -9.43 -3.93
CA LEU A 166 -4.56 -8.44 -5.00
C LEU A 166 -3.26 -7.65 -4.87
N ARG A 167 -2.88 -7.20 -3.66
CA ARG A 167 -1.62 -6.49 -3.46
C ARG A 167 -0.42 -7.35 -3.85
N ARG A 168 -0.40 -8.64 -3.44
CA ARG A 168 0.67 -9.57 -3.83
C ARG A 168 0.73 -9.76 -5.34
N GLN A 169 -0.44 -9.91 -5.98
CA GLN A 169 -0.58 -10.05 -7.42
C GLN A 169 0.01 -8.85 -8.17
N LEU A 170 -0.39 -7.64 -7.81
CA LEU A 170 0.08 -6.42 -8.46
C LEU A 170 1.57 -6.16 -8.20
N LEU A 171 2.09 -6.52 -7.03
CA LEU A 171 3.54 -6.46 -6.74
C LEU A 171 4.36 -7.43 -7.61
N ARG A 172 3.78 -8.56 -8.04
CA ARG A 172 4.42 -9.47 -9.00
C ARG A 172 4.35 -8.87 -10.41
N LEU A 173 3.19 -8.40 -10.83
CA LEU A 173 3.00 -7.77 -12.15
C LEU A 173 3.83 -6.50 -12.34
N ALA A 174 4.11 -5.75 -11.27
CA ALA A 174 5.00 -4.58 -11.34
C ALA A 174 6.45 -4.93 -11.73
N GLY A 175 6.86 -6.21 -11.62
CA GLY A 175 8.13 -6.72 -12.11
C GLY A 175 8.02 -7.53 -13.41
N ASP A 176 6.89 -7.44 -14.12
CA ASP A 176 6.70 -8.13 -15.39
C ASP A 176 7.65 -7.58 -16.46
N LEU A 177 8.05 -8.44 -17.40
CA LEU A 177 8.91 -8.06 -18.53
C LEU A 177 8.20 -7.16 -19.54
N GLN A 178 6.86 -7.09 -19.50
CA GLN A 178 6.05 -6.22 -20.35
C GLN A 178 5.79 -4.87 -19.64
N PRO A 179 6.43 -3.76 -20.06
CA PRO A 179 6.35 -2.48 -19.34
C PRO A 179 4.93 -1.91 -19.21
N GLN A 180 4.04 -2.23 -20.17
CA GLN A 180 2.65 -1.78 -20.15
C GLN A 180 1.86 -2.42 -18.99
N LEU A 181 2.01 -3.73 -18.78
CA LEU A 181 1.37 -4.44 -17.66
C LEU A 181 1.95 -3.97 -16.32
N ALA A 182 3.27 -3.87 -16.24
CA ALA A 182 3.96 -3.43 -15.03
C ALA A 182 3.57 -1.99 -14.63
N SER A 183 3.49 -1.08 -15.59
CA SER A 183 3.04 0.31 -15.35
C SER A 183 1.58 0.38 -14.88
N GLN A 184 0.69 -0.41 -15.46
CA GLN A 184 -0.70 -0.49 -15.02
C GLN A 184 -0.80 -1.08 -13.61
N ALA A 185 0.02 -2.09 -13.26
CA ALA A 185 0.06 -2.63 -11.92
C ALA A 185 0.52 -1.59 -10.87
N VAL A 186 1.49 -0.73 -11.20
CA VAL A 186 1.91 0.41 -10.37
C VAL A 186 0.75 1.39 -10.15
N ASP A 187 -0.01 1.71 -11.20
CA ASP A 187 -1.19 2.57 -11.09
C ASP A 187 -2.27 1.96 -10.18
N LEU A 188 -2.49 0.65 -10.27
CA LEU A 188 -3.46 -0.04 -9.42
C LEU A 188 -3.00 -0.13 -7.97
N LEU A 189 -1.71 -0.39 -7.71
CA LEU A 189 -1.14 -0.33 -6.36
C LEU A 189 -1.35 1.04 -5.73
N ALA A 190 -1.14 2.12 -6.50
CA ALA A 190 -1.35 3.49 -6.05
C ALA A 190 -2.81 3.79 -5.65
N ARG A 191 -3.78 3.10 -6.28
CA ARG A 191 -5.22 3.23 -6.03
C ARG A 191 -5.73 2.35 -4.89
N LEU A 192 -4.92 1.41 -4.39
CA LEU A 192 -5.32 0.58 -3.24
C LEU A 192 -5.38 1.41 -1.96
N PRO A 193 -6.13 0.95 -0.94
CA PRO A 193 -5.99 1.46 0.42
C PRO A 193 -4.52 1.41 0.85
N ARG A 194 -4.02 2.56 1.30
CA ARG A 194 -2.60 2.81 1.60
C ARG A 194 -1.70 2.63 0.37
N GLY A 195 -2.05 3.28 -0.74
CA GLY A 195 -1.33 3.15 -2.01
C GLY A 195 0.18 3.38 -1.88
N ARG A 196 0.61 4.36 -1.09
CA ARG A 196 2.04 4.62 -0.87
C ARG A 196 2.73 3.43 -0.20
N TRP A 197 2.09 2.83 0.81
CA TRP A 197 2.59 1.58 1.41
C TRP A 197 2.57 0.40 0.44
N ALA A 198 1.60 0.33 -0.47
CA ALA A 198 1.55 -0.71 -1.49
C ALA A 198 2.69 -0.57 -2.51
N LEU A 199 3.12 0.66 -2.79
CA LEU A 199 4.24 0.97 -3.69
C LEU A 199 5.62 0.84 -3.04
N PHE A 200 5.73 0.99 -1.72
CA PHE A 200 7.01 1.01 -1.01
C PHE A 200 7.96 -0.16 -1.30
N PRO A 201 7.50 -1.42 -1.41
CA PRO A 201 8.39 -2.53 -1.76
C PRO A 201 9.08 -2.37 -3.12
N LEU A 202 8.50 -1.58 -4.03
CA LEU A 202 9.02 -1.37 -5.37
C LEU A 202 10.12 -0.30 -5.42
N THR A 203 10.21 0.60 -4.43
CA THR A 203 11.22 1.69 -4.42
C THR A 203 12.65 1.17 -4.24
N ARG A 204 12.79 -0.08 -3.77
CA ARG A 204 14.07 -0.75 -3.55
C ARG A 204 14.37 -1.84 -4.58
N ARG A 205 13.54 -1.96 -5.62
CA ARG A 205 13.70 -2.99 -6.67
C ARG A 205 14.27 -2.36 -7.95
N PRO A 206 15.11 -3.09 -8.69
CA PRO A 206 15.40 -2.73 -10.06
C PRO A 206 14.11 -2.91 -10.88
N LEU A 207 13.72 -1.87 -11.61
CA LEU A 207 12.55 -1.86 -12.48
C LEU A 207 12.97 -1.34 -13.86
N ASP A 208 12.21 -1.73 -14.88
CA ASP A 208 12.27 -1.07 -16.19
C ASP A 208 12.21 0.48 -16.03
N PRO A 209 12.98 1.26 -16.80
CA PRO A 209 13.05 2.71 -16.64
C PRO A 209 11.70 3.43 -16.71
N LEU A 210 10.79 3.00 -17.61
CA LEU A 210 9.46 3.59 -17.77
C LEU A 210 8.58 3.26 -16.57
N VAL A 211 8.63 2.02 -16.10
CA VAL A 211 7.93 1.58 -14.89
C VAL A 211 8.45 2.34 -13.66
N GLY A 212 9.77 2.50 -13.54
CA GLY A 212 10.41 3.28 -12.49
C GLY A 212 10.00 4.75 -12.51
N GLN A 213 9.89 5.37 -13.69
CA GLN A 213 9.37 6.73 -13.83
C GLN A 213 7.90 6.82 -13.38
N ARG A 214 7.08 5.85 -13.77
CA ARG A 214 5.67 5.77 -13.35
C ARG A 214 5.54 5.63 -11.84
N LEU A 215 6.35 4.77 -11.23
CA LEU A 215 6.45 4.60 -9.78
C LEU A 215 6.80 5.92 -9.08
N ARG A 216 7.83 6.63 -9.54
CA ARG A 216 8.22 7.93 -8.95
C ARG A 216 7.09 8.95 -9.00
N ARG A 217 6.39 9.06 -10.13
CA ARG A 217 5.22 9.96 -10.28
C ARG A 217 4.10 9.60 -9.32
N ARG A 218 3.73 8.32 -9.22
CA ARG A 218 2.67 7.86 -8.30
C ARG A 218 3.06 7.98 -6.85
N TRP A 219 4.30 7.67 -6.51
CA TRP A 219 4.86 7.84 -5.18
C TRP A 219 4.80 9.30 -4.73
N ALA A 220 5.27 10.24 -5.56
CA ALA A 220 5.24 11.67 -5.25
C ALA A 220 3.83 12.24 -5.09
N ALA A 221 2.85 11.72 -5.86
CA ALA A 221 1.46 12.15 -5.78
C ALA A 221 0.72 11.66 -4.52
N LEU A 222 1.25 10.65 -3.83
CA LEU A 222 0.64 10.11 -2.61
C LEU A 222 1.33 10.69 -1.39
N PRO A 223 0.61 11.31 -0.44
CA PRO A 223 1.22 11.89 0.73
C PRO A 223 1.77 10.80 1.67
N PRO A 224 2.92 11.04 2.33
CA PRO A 224 3.39 10.16 3.40
C PRO A 224 2.47 10.18 4.62
N SER A 225 2.49 9.10 5.40
CA SER A 225 1.86 9.07 6.72
C SER A 225 2.61 9.94 7.73
N PRO A 226 1.90 10.61 8.67
CA PRO A 226 2.53 11.18 9.85
C PRO A 226 3.28 10.11 10.66
N LEU A 227 4.33 10.54 11.35
CA LEU A 227 5.15 9.67 12.20
C LEU A 227 4.97 10.02 13.67
N LEU A 228 4.81 9.00 14.51
CA LEU A 228 4.96 9.11 15.95
C LEU A 228 6.22 8.33 16.38
N LEU A 229 7.26 9.05 16.75
CA LEU A 229 8.50 8.50 17.27
C LEU A 229 8.34 8.21 18.76
N ILE A 230 8.46 6.95 19.16
CA ILE A 230 8.41 6.56 20.57
C ILE A 230 9.82 6.44 21.10
N VAL A 231 10.12 7.18 22.17
CA VAL A 231 11.43 7.24 22.81
C VAL A 231 11.26 6.96 24.31
N HIS A 232 12.33 6.60 25.00
CA HIS A 232 12.25 6.42 26.45
C HIS A 232 11.94 7.75 27.16
N GLY A 233 12.68 8.81 26.81
CA GLY A 233 12.63 10.11 27.51
C GLY A 233 13.49 10.11 28.78
N ARG A 234 13.58 11.27 29.43
CA ARG A 234 14.19 11.44 30.77
C ARG A 234 13.10 11.55 31.83
N ALA A 235 13.48 11.68 33.10
CA ALA A 235 12.54 11.93 34.19
C ALA A 235 11.61 13.10 33.85
N GLY A 236 10.32 12.95 34.15
CA GLY A 236 9.30 13.96 33.80
C GLY A 236 8.92 14.04 32.31
N GLY A 237 9.37 13.10 31.47
CA GLY A 237 9.02 13.08 30.04
C GLY A 237 9.91 13.94 29.16
N VAL A 238 10.99 14.51 29.69
CA VAL A 238 11.88 15.40 28.92
C VAL A 238 12.53 14.64 27.77
N ILE A 239 12.42 15.17 26.57
CA ILE A 239 12.96 14.58 25.34
C ILE A 239 14.34 15.23 25.08
N PRO A 240 15.41 14.46 24.84
CA PRO A 240 16.71 15.01 24.47
C PRO A 240 16.66 15.90 23.20
N GLY A 241 17.45 16.98 23.17
CA GLY A 241 17.39 18.00 22.12
C GLY A 241 17.76 17.45 20.73
N GLU A 242 18.69 16.52 20.66
CA GLU A 242 19.11 15.83 19.45
C GLU A 242 17.97 15.02 18.80
N LEU A 243 17.05 14.46 19.60
CA LEU A 243 15.85 13.76 19.09
C LEU A 243 14.79 14.75 18.63
N GLN A 244 14.64 15.89 19.30
CA GLN A 244 13.75 16.97 18.85
C GLN A 244 14.23 17.52 17.51
N ASN A 245 15.54 17.75 17.36
CA ASN A 245 16.16 18.18 16.12
C ASN A 245 15.94 17.18 14.98
N LEU A 246 16.07 15.87 15.26
CA LEU A 246 15.76 14.81 14.30
C LEU A 246 14.30 14.87 13.84
N ALA A 247 13.34 15.04 14.76
CA ALA A 247 11.93 15.12 14.39
C ALA A 247 11.61 16.35 13.54
N SER A 248 12.14 17.53 13.91
CA SER A 248 11.97 18.76 13.14
C SER A 248 12.58 18.66 11.74
N GLU A 249 13.77 18.05 11.62
CA GLU A 249 14.41 17.78 10.33
C GLU A 249 13.54 16.85 9.47
N LEU A 250 13.05 15.74 10.04
CA LEU A 250 12.19 14.79 9.35
C LEU A 250 10.85 15.39 8.93
N GLU A 251 10.24 16.23 9.76
CA GLU A 251 8.99 16.91 9.42
C GLU A 251 9.16 17.80 8.19
N ARG A 252 10.25 18.59 8.16
CA ARG A 252 10.61 19.44 7.01
C ARG A 252 10.83 18.62 5.74
N LEU A 253 11.57 17.51 5.83
CA LEU A 253 11.87 16.66 4.68
C LEU A 253 10.63 15.90 4.17
N ARG A 254 9.79 15.41 5.07
CA ARG A 254 8.59 14.63 4.73
C ARG A 254 7.40 15.50 4.32
N GLY A 255 7.40 16.79 4.70
CA GLY A 255 6.25 17.68 4.55
C GLY A 255 5.01 17.17 5.31
N ARG A 256 5.22 16.41 6.38
CA ARG A 256 4.18 15.75 7.18
C ARG A 256 4.56 15.72 8.66
N PRO A 257 3.59 15.78 9.58
CA PRO A 257 3.87 15.83 11.00
C PRO A 257 4.72 14.68 11.51
N VAL A 258 5.75 15.01 12.27
CA VAL A 258 6.58 14.09 13.03
C VAL A 258 6.51 14.51 14.48
N ARG A 259 5.92 13.66 15.33
CA ARG A 259 5.78 13.91 16.77
C ARG A 259 6.60 12.90 17.54
N ILE A 260 6.99 13.28 18.76
CA ILE A 260 7.72 12.41 19.67
C ILE A 260 6.88 12.19 20.92
N GLN A 261 6.81 10.95 21.38
CA GLN A 261 6.24 10.59 22.67
C GLN A 261 7.30 9.87 23.51
N ALA A 262 7.65 10.47 24.65
CA ALA A 262 8.43 9.82 25.68
C ALA A 262 7.56 8.87 26.50
N LEU A 263 8.08 7.70 26.86
CA LEU A 263 7.40 6.77 27.77
C LEU A 263 7.27 7.32 29.19
N THR A 264 8.22 8.15 29.61
CA THR A 264 8.24 8.79 30.93
C THR A 264 7.34 10.03 31.04
N ALA A 265 6.67 10.43 29.95
CA ALA A 265 5.77 11.58 29.97
C ALA A 265 4.43 11.23 30.61
N GLN A 266 3.84 12.19 31.33
CA GLN A 266 2.53 12.01 31.97
C GLN A 266 1.38 11.91 30.97
N ALA A 267 1.52 12.54 29.78
CA ALA A 267 0.48 12.53 28.75
C ALA A 267 1.06 12.32 27.35
N PRO A 268 0.38 11.55 26.48
CA PRO A 268 0.75 11.44 25.07
C PRO A 268 0.48 12.75 24.31
N PRO A 269 1.14 12.98 23.16
CA PRO A 269 0.81 14.11 22.31
C PRO A 269 -0.64 14.03 21.82
N SER A 270 -1.31 15.18 21.71
CA SER A 270 -2.70 15.24 21.26
C SER A 270 -2.85 14.73 19.81
N PRO A 271 -3.89 13.93 19.48
CA PRO A 271 -4.19 13.54 18.10
C PRO A 271 -4.36 14.74 17.16
N ALA A 272 -4.84 15.88 17.66
CA ALA A 272 -4.96 17.11 16.89
C ALA A 272 -3.61 17.64 16.36
N SER A 273 -2.50 17.29 17.02
CA SER A 273 -1.15 17.71 16.61
C SER A 273 -0.68 17.12 15.27
N PHE A 274 -1.39 16.11 14.76
CA PHE A 274 -1.15 15.50 13.45
C PHE A 274 -1.94 16.15 12.31
N GLY A 275 -2.83 17.09 12.63
CA GLY A 275 -3.67 17.81 11.67
C GLY A 275 -4.70 16.92 10.95
N THR A 276 -5.69 17.57 10.33
CA THR A 276 -6.59 16.93 9.38
C THR A 276 -6.04 17.11 7.96
N PRO A 277 -5.99 16.07 7.11
CA PRO A 277 -5.61 16.25 5.71
C PRO A 277 -6.57 17.24 5.03
N ALA A 278 -6.03 18.28 4.39
CA ALA A 278 -6.82 19.20 3.59
C ALA A 278 -7.53 18.41 2.46
N GLY A 279 -8.86 18.49 2.40
CA GLY A 279 -9.67 17.91 1.31
C GLY A 279 -10.28 16.53 1.56
N SER A 280 -10.19 15.96 2.77
CA SER A 280 -10.87 14.69 3.10
C SER A 280 -11.35 14.68 4.54
N ALA A 281 -12.50 15.30 4.81
CA ALA A 281 -13.15 15.31 6.12
C ALA A 281 -13.48 13.89 6.63
N ASP A 282 -13.62 12.91 5.72
CA ASP A 282 -14.11 11.57 6.05
C ASP A 282 -13.03 10.49 6.17
N LEU A 283 -11.75 10.79 5.93
CA LEU A 283 -10.67 9.80 5.98
C LEU A 283 -9.59 10.22 6.98
N GLN A 284 -9.56 9.56 8.14
CA GLN A 284 -8.49 9.73 9.12
C GLN A 284 -7.15 9.22 8.53
N PRO A 285 -6.07 10.02 8.59
CA PRO A 285 -4.78 9.61 8.08
C PRO A 285 -4.21 8.45 8.90
N TRP A 286 -3.53 7.52 8.23
CA TRP A 286 -2.80 6.44 8.90
C TRP A 286 -1.65 7.03 9.71
N LEU A 287 -1.51 6.62 10.97
CA LEU A 287 -0.35 6.97 11.79
C LEU A 287 0.69 5.85 11.72
N THR A 288 1.96 6.19 11.45
CA THR A 288 3.08 5.24 11.58
C THR A 288 3.81 5.48 12.90
N LEU A 289 3.73 4.49 13.80
CA LEU A 289 4.40 4.48 15.08
C LEU A 289 5.77 3.79 14.94
N VAL A 290 6.83 4.53 15.31
CA VAL A 290 8.23 4.15 15.15
C VAL A 290 8.90 4.04 16.53
N PRO A 291 9.15 2.84 17.06
CA PRO A 291 9.83 2.69 18.34
C PRO A 291 11.35 2.87 18.20
N LEU A 292 11.89 3.95 18.74
CA LEU A 292 13.32 4.28 18.71
C LEU A 292 14.06 3.67 19.91
N PHE A 293 13.90 2.35 20.10
CA PHE A 293 14.60 1.56 21.12
C PHE A 293 15.65 0.67 20.46
N LEU A 294 16.78 0.47 21.15
CA LEU A 294 17.91 -0.30 20.62
C LEU A 294 17.90 -1.76 21.05
N LEU A 295 17.22 -2.07 22.16
CA LEU A 295 17.15 -3.41 22.77
C LEU A 295 15.69 -3.83 23.01
N PRO A 296 15.36 -5.13 22.93
CA PRO A 296 14.01 -5.64 23.12
C PRO A 296 13.65 -5.82 24.61
N GLY A 297 13.57 -4.72 25.36
CA GLY A 297 13.16 -4.69 26.77
C GLY A 297 11.65 -4.68 27.00
N SER A 298 11.23 -4.55 28.27
CA SER A 298 9.83 -4.42 28.71
C SER A 298 9.09 -3.34 27.93
N HIS A 299 9.71 -2.18 27.72
CA HIS A 299 9.18 -1.07 26.91
C HIS A 299 8.74 -1.48 25.50
N VAL A 300 9.56 -2.24 24.78
CA VAL A 300 9.25 -2.69 23.42
C VAL A 300 8.13 -3.73 23.42
N ARG A 301 8.08 -4.56 24.46
CA ARG A 301 7.17 -5.71 24.58
C ARG A 301 5.82 -5.38 25.18
N ILE A 302 5.74 -4.36 26.02
CA ILE A 302 4.56 -4.03 26.84
C ILE A 302 4.06 -2.62 26.49
N ASP A 303 4.88 -1.60 26.73
CA ASP A 303 4.44 -0.20 26.61
C ASP A 303 4.14 0.22 25.18
N VAL A 304 5.02 -0.14 24.23
CA VAL A 304 4.84 0.20 22.82
C VAL A 304 3.55 -0.43 22.24
N PRO A 305 3.23 -1.73 22.46
CA PRO A 305 1.92 -2.29 22.14
C PRO A 305 0.75 -1.56 22.79
N ALA A 306 0.84 -1.20 24.07
CA ALA A 306 -0.22 -0.50 24.78
C ALA A 306 -0.48 0.89 24.16
N ILE A 307 0.58 1.65 23.88
CA ILE A 307 0.51 2.94 23.18
C ILE A 307 -0.13 2.76 21.80
N ALA A 308 0.30 1.75 21.03
CA ALA A 308 -0.29 1.47 19.72
C ALA A 308 -1.80 1.18 19.82
N THR A 309 -2.24 0.47 20.87
CA THR A 309 -3.67 0.21 21.13
C THR A 309 -4.43 1.48 21.48
N ALA A 310 -3.88 2.35 22.35
CA ALA A 310 -4.50 3.63 22.67
C ALA A 310 -4.66 4.54 21.43
N TRP A 311 -3.64 4.59 20.57
CA TRP A 311 -3.72 5.35 19.32
C TRP A 311 -4.72 4.77 18.32
N ARG A 312 -4.99 3.47 18.33
CA ARG A 312 -6.00 2.86 17.45
C ARG A 312 -7.42 3.35 17.71
N ALA A 313 -7.71 3.85 18.92
CA ALA A 313 -8.98 4.50 19.22
C ALA A 313 -9.21 5.79 18.43
N HIS A 314 -8.13 6.42 17.95
CA HIS A 314 -8.16 7.69 17.21
C HIS A 314 -8.01 7.51 15.70
N GLY A 315 -7.91 6.27 15.25
CA GLY A 315 -7.75 5.96 13.84
C GLY A 315 -6.73 4.86 13.56
N PRO A 316 -6.48 4.59 12.28
CA PRO A 316 -5.65 3.48 11.88
C PRO A 316 -4.14 3.66 12.19
N VAL A 317 -3.56 2.75 12.98
CA VAL A 317 -2.13 2.79 13.37
C VAL A 317 -1.35 1.63 12.77
N ARG A 318 -0.19 1.95 12.19
CA ARG A 318 0.85 0.97 11.81
C ARG A 318 2.04 1.09 12.74
N ARG A 319 2.37 0.01 13.43
CA ARG A 319 3.57 -0.08 14.26
C ARG A 319 4.73 -0.72 13.48
N LEU A 320 5.91 -0.10 13.51
CA LEU A 320 7.16 -0.70 13.04
C LEU A 320 7.85 -1.50 14.15
N PRO A 321 8.75 -2.43 13.81
CA PRO A 321 9.69 -3.01 14.78
C PRO A 321 10.55 -1.93 15.44
N PHE A 322 11.04 -2.19 16.65
CA PHE A 322 11.99 -1.32 17.32
C PHE A 322 13.27 -1.13 16.49
N LEU A 323 13.92 0.03 16.61
CA LEU A 323 15.08 0.42 15.81
C LEU A 323 16.19 -0.65 15.79
N GLY A 324 16.50 -1.25 16.95
CA GLY A 324 17.49 -2.32 17.03
C GLY A 324 17.20 -3.51 16.10
N ALA A 325 15.93 -3.85 15.87
CA ALA A 325 15.56 -4.95 14.98
C ALA A 325 15.74 -4.63 13.48
N TRP A 326 16.15 -3.41 13.11
CA TRP A 326 16.26 -3.03 11.71
C TRP A 326 17.57 -3.57 11.12
N PRO A 327 17.53 -4.37 10.03
CA PRO A 327 18.75 -4.92 9.44
C PRO A 327 19.74 -3.86 8.94
N SER A 328 19.27 -2.69 8.51
CA SER A 328 20.16 -1.57 8.14
C SER A 328 20.84 -0.94 9.35
N TRP A 329 20.16 -0.87 10.50
CA TRP A 329 20.74 -0.40 11.76
C TRP A 329 21.82 -1.35 12.28
N GLN A 330 21.55 -2.65 12.29
CA GLN A 330 22.53 -3.66 12.72
C GLN A 330 23.79 -3.64 11.85
N ARG A 331 23.65 -3.49 10.52
CA ARG A 331 24.79 -3.31 9.60
C ARG A 331 25.56 -2.02 9.85
N ALA A 332 24.88 -0.92 10.18
CA ALA A 332 25.55 0.32 10.53
C ALA A 332 26.34 0.23 11.83
N LEU A 333 25.81 -0.48 12.84
CA LEU A 333 26.54 -0.80 14.08
C LEU A 333 27.80 -1.60 13.78
N ALA A 334 27.69 -2.70 13.02
CA ALA A 334 28.83 -3.53 12.64
C ALA A 334 29.91 -2.74 11.90
N ALA A 335 29.52 -1.93 10.93
CA ALA A 335 30.45 -1.09 10.20
C ALA A 335 31.12 -0.04 11.11
N GLU A 336 30.41 0.50 12.11
CA GLU A 336 30.94 1.57 12.98
C GLU A 336 32.05 1.00 13.85
N LEU A 337 31.77 -0.16 14.43
CA LEU A 337 32.70 -0.91 15.27
C LEU A 337 33.93 -1.35 14.46
N ALA A 338 33.75 -1.81 13.22
CA ALA A 338 34.87 -2.15 12.34
C ALA A 338 35.76 -0.94 12.02
N ALA A 339 35.17 0.24 11.78
CA ALA A 339 35.93 1.46 11.50
C ALA A 339 36.73 1.94 12.73
N MET A 340 36.19 1.77 13.94
CA MET A 340 36.91 2.09 15.18
C MET A 340 38.18 1.24 15.35
N VAL A 341 38.08 -0.06 15.07
CA VAL A 341 39.22 -0.99 15.16
C VAL A 341 40.30 -0.66 14.12
N GLN A 342 39.91 -0.36 12.87
CA GLN A 342 40.87 -0.04 11.79
C GLN A 342 41.69 1.23 12.02
N VAL A 343 41.13 2.24 12.68
CA VAL A 343 41.87 3.47 13.03
C VAL A 343 42.99 3.19 14.03
N GLN A 344 42.95 2.06 14.73
CA GLN A 344 43.79 1.78 15.91
C GLN A 344 44.87 0.73 15.66
N ASP A 345 44.69 -0.17 14.69
CA ASP A 345 45.75 -1.10 14.24
C ASP A 345 47.00 -0.36 13.68
N GLY A 346 46.94 0.97 13.48
CA GLY A 346 48.09 1.83 13.17
C GLY A 346 48.93 2.28 14.38
N SER A 347 48.49 2.00 15.62
CA SER A 347 49.22 2.27 16.86
C SER A 347 49.69 0.95 17.49
N ALA A 348 51.01 0.71 17.44
CA ALA A 348 51.64 -0.61 17.52
C ALA A 348 51.61 -1.35 18.87
N ASP A 349 50.85 -0.91 19.89
CA ASP A 349 51.03 -1.37 21.28
C ASP A 349 49.78 -1.96 21.98
N SER A 350 48.67 -2.20 21.26
CA SER A 350 47.48 -2.84 21.84
C SER A 350 47.08 -4.08 21.02
N GLY A 351 47.16 -5.28 21.60
CA GLY A 351 46.72 -6.52 20.94
C GLY A 351 45.24 -6.48 20.52
N PRO A 352 44.80 -7.33 19.58
CA PRO A 352 43.49 -7.22 18.93
C PRO A 352 42.36 -7.72 19.85
N GLY A 353 41.85 -6.84 20.70
CA GLY A 353 40.62 -7.07 21.45
C GLY A 353 39.39 -6.84 20.57
N ALA A 354 38.41 -7.75 20.60
CA ALA A 354 37.13 -7.52 19.93
C ALA A 354 36.47 -6.23 20.44
N PRO A 355 35.85 -5.41 19.58
CA PRO A 355 35.23 -4.17 20.00
C PRO A 355 34.14 -4.41 21.07
N LEU A 356 33.90 -3.42 21.92
CA LEU A 356 32.93 -3.49 23.00
C LEU A 356 31.66 -2.71 22.64
N LEU A 357 30.51 -3.31 22.89
CA LEU A 357 29.21 -2.65 22.83
C LEU A 357 28.64 -2.54 24.24
N LEU A 358 28.59 -1.31 24.77
CA LEU A 358 28.18 -1.04 26.15
C LEU A 358 26.66 -0.84 26.19
N HIS A 359 25.96 -1.55 27.07
CA HIS A 359 24.51 -1.45 27.17
C HIS A 359 24.02 -1.37 28.61
N HIS A 360 22.83 -0.81 28.81
CA HIS A 360 22.18 -0.86 30.12
C HIS A 360 21.85 -2.32 30.51
N PRO A 361 21.82 -2.65 31.82
CA PRO A 361 21.43 -3.98 32.28
C PRO A 361 20.04 -4.38 31.75
N LEU A 362 19.91 -5.64 31.35
CA LEU A 362 18.65 -6.21 30.85
C LEU A 362 18.09 -7.18 31.89
N GLU A 363 16.80 -7.07 32.18
CA GLU A 363 16.13 -7.86 33.23
C GLU A 363 15.72 -9.28 32.77
N ASP A 364 15.64 -9.54 31.45
CA ASP A 364 14.96 -10.74 30.91
C ASP A 364 15.70 -11.47 29.76
N GLY A 365 15.35 -12.75 29.58
CA GLY A 365 15.88 -13.68 28.56
C GLY A 365 15.80 -13.26 27.07
N PRO A 366 14.74 -12.61 26.55
CA PRO A 366 14.72 -12.11 25.17
C PRO A 366 15.82 -11.08 24.87
N GLY A 367 16.19 -10.28 25.88
CA GLY A 367 17.32 -9.36 25.81
C GLY A 367 18.63 -10.10 25.60
N ALA A 368 18.90 -11.14 26.41
CA ALA A 368 20.09 -11.97 26.29
C ALA A 368 20.20 -12.65 24.92
N ARG A 369 19.12 -13.25 24.40
CA ARG A 369 19.12 -13.85 23.05
C ARG A 369 19.42 -12.82 21.96
N TYR A 370 18.87 -11.62 22.09
CA TYR A 370 19.14 -10.54 21.14
C TYR A 370 20.58 -10.03 21.23
N LEU A 371 21.20 -9.99 22.41
CA LEU A 371 22.61 -9.66 22.56
C LEU A 371 23.50 -10.70 21.87
N VAL A 372 23.23 -12.00 22.03
CA VAL A 372 23.96 -13.07 21.30
C VAL A 372 23.87 -12.86 19.78
N HIS A 373 22.67 -12.58 19.27
CA HIS A 373 22.47 -12.22 17.87
C HIS A 373 23.29 -10.99 17.48
N LEU A 374 23.24 -9.93 18.28
CA LEU A 374 23.95 -8.69 18.01
C LEU A 374 25.48 -8.89 17.99
N GLN A 375 26.04 -9.67 18.93
CA GLN A 375 27.45 -10.06 18.93
C GLN A 375 27.83 -10.79 17.65
N SER A 376 26.97 -11.69 17.15
CA SER A 376 27.25 -12.39 15.89
C SER A 376 27.23 -11.47 14.67
N VAL A 377 26.37 -10.45 14.65
CA VAL A 377 26.25 -9.51 13.52
C VAL A 377 27.35 -8.45 13.55
N THR A 378 27.75 -7.98 14.73
CA THR A 378 28.71 -6.88 14.88
C THR A 378 30.13 -7.34 15.15
N GLN A 379 30.35 -8.62 15.50
CA GLN A 379 31.62 -9.16 15.98
C GLN A 379 32.15 -8.45 17.24
N ALA A 380 31.26 -7.76 17.97
CA ALA A 380 31.60 -7.05 19.20
C ALA A 380 31.14 -7.82 20.43
N ARG A 381 31.87 -7.66 21.54
CA ARG A 381 31.45 -8.18 22.84
C ARG A 381 30.44 -7.21 23.45
N CYS A 382 29.24 -7.70 23.75
CA CYS A 382 28.24 -6.91 24.48
C CYS A 382 28.56 -6.94 25.98
N LEU A 383 28.64 -5.77 26.60
CA LEU A 383 28.93 -5.63 28.03
C LEU A 383 27.86 -4.79 28.73
N PRO A 384 27.27 -5.29 29.83
CA PRO A 384 26.39 -4.50 30.66
C PRO A 384 27.19 -3.44 31.43
N THR A 385 26.68 -2.21 31.44
CA THR A 385 27.22 -1.09 32.22
C THR A 385 26.15 -0.58 33.18
N PRO A 386 26.19 -0.96 34.47
CA PRO A 386 25.23 -0.44 35.44
C PRO A 386 25.39 1.08 35.58
N TYR A 387 24.27 1.79 35.70
CA TYR A 387 24.22 3.25 35.84
C TYR A 387 24.97 3.79 37.08
N THR A 388 25.39 2.90 37.97
CA THR A 388 26.03 3.16 39.27
C THR A 388 27.39 2.47 39.41
N ALA A 389 28.04 2.06 38.31
CA ALA A 389 29.41 1.56 38.40
C ALA A 389 30.30 2.68 38.97
N ALA A 390 30.60 2.59 40.27
CA ALA A 390 31.41 3.57 40.99
C ALA A 390 32.83 3.67 40.41
N ASP A 391 33.27 2.61 39.71
CA ASP A 391 34.54 2.58 38.99
C ASP A 391 34.36 2.10 37.54
N LEU A 392 34.20 3.05 36.62
CA LEU A 392 34.50 2.82 35.19
C LEU A 392 35.95 2.33 34.97
N GLN A 393 36.81 2.45 36.00
CA GLN A 393 38.15 1.88 36.07
C GLN A 393 38.14 0.34 36.05
N GLU A 394 37.13 -0.34 36.64
CA GLU A 394 37.02 -1.81 36.62
C GLU A 394 36.80 -2.35 35.20
N ILE A 395 36.15 -1.58 34.33
CA ILE A 395 35.88 -1.98 32.94
C ILE A 395 37.10 -1.70 32.03
N LYS A 396 38.17 -1.06 32.54
CA LYS A 396 39.34 -0.60 31.76
C LYS A 396 38.94 0.10 30.45
N LEU A 397 37.80 0.83 30.45
CA LEU A 397 37.28 1.52 29.26
C LEU A 397 38.23 2.60 28.73
N ALA A 398 39.02 3.20 29.62
CA ALA A 398 40.04 4.18 29.28
C ALA A 398 41.16 3.62 28.37
N ILE A 399 41.26 2.28 28.23
CA ILE A 399 42.30 1.58 27.46
C ILE A 399 41.69 0.74 26.33
N HIS A 400 40.35 0.57 26.28
CA HIS A 400 39.73 -0.24 25.24
C HIS A 400 39.40 0.63 24.02
N PRO A 401 40.13 0.48 22.90
CA PRO A 401 40.15 1.54 21.91
C PRO A 401 38.88 1.47 21.01
N GLY A 402 38.21 0.30 20.93
CA GLY A 402 36.91 0.15 20.24
C GLY A 402 35.70 -0.02 21.16
N ALA A 403 35.35 0.96 22.01
CA ALA A 403 34.12 0.89 22.83
C ALA A 403 33.00 1.82 22.32
N LEU A 404 31.78 1.30 22.16
CA LEU A 404 30.62 2.04 21.67
C LEU A 404 29.42 1.91 22.63
N PRO A 405 28.93 3.02 23.20
CA PRO A 405 27.69 3.01 23.98
C PRO A 405 26.47 2.81 23.10
N LEU A 406 25.66 1.81 23.44
CA LEU A 406 24.37 1.56 22.82
C LEU A 406 23.31 2.49 23.43
N ALA A 407 23.48 3.79 23.18
CA ALA A 407 22.59 4.86 23.60
C ALA A 407 22.21 5.70 22.38
N LEU A 408 20.91 5.74 22.05
CA LEU A 408 20.46 6.49 20.88
C LEU A 408 20.66 8.00 21.07
N ALA A 409 20.36 8.49 22.26
CA ALA A 409 20.38 9.87 22.68
C ALA A 409 21.09 9.95 24.04
N ALA A 410 21.52 11.16 24.42
CA ALA A 410 22.20 11.45 25.66
C ALA A 410 21.36 10.97 26.86
N ASN A 411 21.97 10.12 27.68
CA ASN A 411 21.43 9.57 28.91
C ASN A 411 22.53 9.47 29.97
N ARG A 412 22.17 8.97 31.16
CA ARG A 412 23.11 8.80 32.28
C ARG A 412 24.37 7.99 31.91
N LEU A 413 24.26 7.01 31.00
CA LEU A 413 25.41 6.21 30.56
C LEU A 413 26.38 7.07 29.73
N THR A 414 25.88 7.75 28.69
CA THR A 414 26.74 8.61 27.85
C THR A 414 27.33 9.78 28.62
N GLU A 415 26.57 10.34 29.58
CA GLU A 415 27.02 11.45 30.45
C GLU A 415 28.11 11.01 31.44
N SER A 416 28.15 9.73 31.81
CA SER A 416 29.20 9.18 32.69
C SER A 416 30.50 8.82 31.96
N LEU A 417 30.49 8.79 30.62
CA LEU A 417 31.63 8.37 29.81
C LEU A 417 32.45 9.59 29.34
N PRO A 418 33.75 9.41 29.05
CA PRO A 418 34.57 10.46 28.41
C PRO A 418 33.93 10.92 27.10
N GLU A 419 34.03 12.21 26.76
CA GLU A 419 33.37 12.83 25.58
C GLU A 419 33.60 12.08 24.26
N GLN A 420 34.81 11.54 24.08
CA GLN A 420 35.21 10.74 22.91
C GLN A 420 34.43 9.42 22.76
N LEU A 421 33.99 8.83 23.89
CA LEU A 421 33.19 7.62 23.95
C LEU A 421 31.70 7.91 24.15
N GLY A 422 31.38 9.04 24.80
CA GLY A 422 30.04 9.43 25.22
C GLY A 422 29.14 9.99 24.12
N MET A 423 29.63 10.18 22.89
CA MET A 423 28.79 10.67 21.78
C MET A 423 27.61 9.70 21.50
N PRO A 424 26.35 10.13 21.70
CA PRO A 424 25.17 9.32 21.40
C PRO A 424 25.10 8.90 19.94
N LEU A 425 24.46 7.76 19.67
CA LEU A 425 24.41 7.21 18.31
C LEU A 425 23.72 8.16 17.32
N VAL A 426 22.69 8.91 17.72
CA VAL A 426 22.00 9.84 16.79
C VAL A 426 22.87 11.03 16.35
N GLU A 427 23.94 11.34 17.08
CA GLU A 427 24.85 12.45 16.74
C GLU A 427 26.01 11.98 15.86
N ARG A 428 26.31 10.69 15.86
CA ARG A 428 27.27 10.09 14.94
C ARG A 428 26.76 10.15 13.49
N PRO A 429 27.54 10.68 12.52
CA PRO A 429 27.08 10.94 11.16
C PRO A 429 26.43 9.74 10.46
N ARG A 430 27.00 8.55 10.61
CA ARG A 430 26.50 7.32 9.97
C ARG A 430 25.08 6.97 10.39
N PHE A 431 24.83 6.98 11.70
CA PHE A 431 23.53 6.62 12.25
C PHE A 431 22.51 7.73 12.04
N ARG A 432 22.93 9.00 12.12
CA ARG A 432 22.06 10.14 11.79
C ARG A 432 21.56 10.06 10.35
N GLN A 433 22.47 9.92 9.39
CA GLN A 433 22.15 9.79 7.97
C GLN A 433 21.27 8.57 7.70
N LEU A 434 21.55 7.44 8.35
CA LEU A 434 20.73 6.24 8.24
C LEU A 434 19.30 6.49 8.74
N LEU A 435 19.14 7.06 9.94
CA LEU A 435 17.83 7.35 10.52
C LEU A 435 17.03 8.31 9.67
N VAL A 436 17.64 9.42 9.25
CA VAL A 436 17.00 10.40 8.36
C VAL A 436 16.53 9.71 7.09
N ARG A 437 17.41 8.98 6.39
CA ARG A 437 17.09 8.30 5.14
C ARG A 437 15.98 7.25 5.29
N GLU A 438 16.04 6.40 6.31
CA GLU A 438 15.05 5.32 6.50
C GLU A 438 13.69 5.89 6.91
N LEU A 439 13.66 6.89 7.81
CA LEU A 439 12.43 7.51 8.28
C LEU A 439 11.80 8.44 7.25
N GLU A 440 12.60 9.17 6.47
CA GLU A 440 12.13 9.97 5.32
C GLU A 440 11.49 9.06 4.25
N ALA A 441 12.08 7.90 3.98
CA ALA A 441 11.57 6.97 2.98
C ALA A 441 10.25 6.29 3.37
N LEU A 442 9.83 6.39 4.64
CA LEU A 442 8.59 5.73 5.09
C LEU A 442 7.35 6.26 4.34
N PRO A 443 6.41 5.38 3.97
CA PRO A 443 5.18 5.78 3.27
C PRO A 443 4.21 6.63 4.07
#